data_AF-A0A369XM65-F1
#
_entry.id   AF-A0A369XM65-F1
#
_cell.length_a   1.000
_cell.length_b   1.000
_cell.length_c   1.000
_cell.angle_alpha   90.00
_cell.angle_beta   90.00
_cell.angle_gamma   90.00
#
_symmetry.space_group_name_H-M   'P 1'
#
loop_
_entity.id
_entity.type
_entity.pdbx_description
1 polymer ?
#
loop_
_entity_poly.entity_id
_entity_poly.type
_entity_poly.pdbx_seq_one_letter_code
_entity_poly.pdbx_strand_id
1 'polypeptide(L)'
;MENTTSNPFRRLIQIDVAKHVEKKGMFSYLSWPFAVAQLRLADPTASWEVRRFDGLPYLLSDLGFFVEVAVTVEGVTLSQIHPVLDNKNRPILTPTPFDINTSIQRCLVKATGKAAEEAPAAPVPATRRRLRCRQGHASARSGGARDAADGIRAFSDVGAEEAH
;
A
#
# COMPACT_ATOMS: atom_id res chain seq x y z
N MET A 1 -19.37 -16.65 -14.16
CA MET A 1 -18.15 -16.47 -13.35
C MET A 1 -17.61 -15.10 -13.70
N GLU A 2 -17.91 -14.15 -12.82
CA GLU A 2 -17.65 -12.72 -12.99
C GLU A 2 -16.16 -12.49 -12.71
N ASN A 3 -15.37 -12.31 -13.76
CA ASN A 3 -13.98 -11.89 -13.61
C ASN A 3 -14.00 -10.40 -13.24
N THR A 4 -14.13 -10.13 -11.95
CA THR A 4 -13.93 -8.79 -11.41
C THR A 4 -12.50 -8.39 -11.70
N THR A 5 -12.31 -7.56 -12.73
CA THR A 5 -11.09 -6.78 -12.97
C THR A 5 -10.92 -5.85 -11.77
N SER A 6 -10.36 -6.41 -10.70
CA SER A 6 -10.25 -5.74 -9.41
C SER A 6 -8.92 -5.00 -9.39
N ASN A 7 -9.02 -3.66 -9.43
CA ASN A 7 -7.90 -2.75 -9.21
C ASN A 7 -7.05 -3.25 -8.00
N PRO A 8 -5.70 -3.29 -8.10
CA PRO A 8 -4.83 -3.72 -7.01
C PRO A 8 -5.18 -3.11 -5.65
N PHE A 9 -5.52 -1.82 -5.61
CA PHE A 9 -6.01 -1.13 -4.43
C PHE A 9 -7.23 -1.83 -3.80
N ARG A 10 -8.24 -2.16 -4.61
CA ARG A 10 -9.46 -2.83 -4.12
C ARG A 10 -9.17 -4.20 -3.55
N ARG A 11 -8.18 -4.92 -4.09
CA ARG A 11 -7.74 -6.21 -3.55
C ARG A 11 -7.00 -6.04 -2.23
N LEU A 12 -6.13 -5.02 -2.14
CA LEU A 12 -5.32 -4.76 -0.96
C LEU A 12 -6.14 -4.21 0.22
N ILE A 13 -7.09 -3.32 -0.03
CA ILE A 13 -7.94 -2.71 1.02
C ILE A 13 -8.93 -3.70 1.66
N GLN A 14 -9.20 -4.83 0.99
CA GLN A 14 -10.11 -5.88 1.50
C GLN A 14 -9.41 -6.86 2.45
N ILE A 15 -8.09 -6.78 2.59
CA ILE A 15 -7.32 -7.71 3.40
C ILE A 15 -7.46 -7.35 4.87
N ASP A 16 -7.93 -8.28 5.68
CA ASP A 16 -7.91 -8.15 7.12
C ASP A 16 -6.45 -8.17 7.62
N VAL A 17 -6.02 -7.03 8.14
CA VAL A 17 -4.68 -6.82 8.68
C VAL A 17 -4.59 -7.03 10.18
N ALA A 18 -5.70 -7.23 10.89
CA ALA A 18 -5.76 -7.18 12.36
C ALA A 18 -4.79 -8.17 13.04
N LYS A 19 -4.58 -9.35 12.44
CA LYS A 19 -3.65 -10.39 12.93
C LYS A 19 -2.17 -10.05 12.72
N HIS A 20 -1.88 -9.08 11.87
CA HIS A 20 -0.53 -8.65 11.49
C HIS A 20 -0.21 -7.25 12.02
N VAL A 21 -1.08 -6.71 12.88
CA VAL A 21 -0.83 -5.49 13.65
C VAL A 21 -0.15 -5.88 14.96
N GLU A 22 1.10 -5.47 15.11
CA GLU A 22 1.86 -5.62 16.33
C GLU A 22 1.67 -4.39 17.22
N LYS A 23 1.25 -4.59 18.47
CA LYS A 23 1.19 -3.51 19.46
C LYS A 23 2.55 -3.38 20.15
N LYS A 24 3.20 -2.24 19.96
CA LYS A 24 4.45 -1.91 20.65
C LYS A 24 4.23 -0.64 21.46
N GLY A 25 3.99 -0.82 22.76
CA GLY A 25 3.60 0.27 23.65
C GLY A 25 2.25 0.84 23.26
N MET A 26 2.19 2.15 22.99
CA MET A 26 0.96 2.86 22.61
C MET A 26 0.68 2.83 21.11
N PHE A 27 1.58 2.28 20.29
CA PHE A 27 1.48 2.32 18.83
C PHE A 27 1.20 0.94 18.25
N SER A 28 0.40 0.93 17.18
CA SER A 28 0.03 -0.25 16.41
C SER A 28 0.77 -0.23 15.08
N TYR A 29 1.62 -1.22 14.83
CA TYR A 29 2.43 -1.29 13.62
C TYR A 29 1.98 -2.45 12.73
N LEU A 30 1.67 -2.14 11.47
CA LEU A 30 1.49 -3.18 10.45
C LEU A 30 2.85 -3.83 10.15
N SER A 31 2.90 -5.16 10.19
CA SER A 31 4.08 -5.93 9.79
C SER A 31 4.50 -5.61 8.35
N TRP A 32 5.70 -5.04 8.18
CA TRP A 32 6.21 -4.66 6.86
C TRP A 32 6.39 -5.86 5.91
N PRO A 33 6.94 -7.03 6.36
CA PRO A 33 7.00 -8.22 5.52
C PRO A 33 5.62 -8.67 5.03
N PHE A 34 4.59 -8.53 5.88
CA PHE A 34 3.22 -8.85 5.48
C PHE A 34 2.71 -7.89 4.40
N ALA A 35 2.90 -6.58 4.56
CA ALA A 35 2.50 -5.59 3.56
C ALA A 35 3.15 -5.85 2.19
N VAL A 36 4.45 -6.12 2.17
CA VAL A 36 5.19 -6.45 0.94
C VAL A 36 4.70 -7.76 0.32
N ALA A 37 4.41 -8.78 1.14
CA ALA A 37 3.85 -10.03 0.66
C ALA A 37 2.48 -9.83 0.00
N GLN A 38 1.59 -9.04 0.62
CA GLN A 38 0.28 -8.73 0.05
C GLN A 38 0.41 -7.94 -1.25
N LEU A 39 1.34 -6.97 -1.32
CA LEU A 39 1.62 -6.25 -2.56
C LEU A 39 2.00 -7.20 -3.69
N ARG A 40 2.93 -8.13 -3.45
CA ARG A 40 3.38 -9.09 -4.47
C ARG A 40 2.32 -10.13 -4.83
N LEU A 41 1.41 -10.47 -3.92
CA LEU A 41 0.24 -11.29 -4.22
C LEU A 41 -0.79 -10.53 -5.09
N ALA A 42 -0.90 -9.22 -4.89
CA ALA A 42 -1.73 -8.35 -5.71
C ALA A 42 -1.13 -8.16 -7.11
N ASP A 43 0.14 -7.80 -7.18
CA ASP A 43 0.91 -7.60 -8.41
C ASP A 43 2.30 -8.27 -8.27
N PRO A 44 2.50 -9.46 -8.87
CA PRO A 44 3.78 -10.16 -8.85
C PRO A 44 4.94 -9.35 -9.45
N THR A 45 4.63 -8.39 -10.33
CA THR A 45 5.63 -7.55 -11.00
C THR A 45 5.99 -6.28 -10.21
N ALA A 46 5.21 -5.94 -9.18
CA ALA A 46 5.39 -4.72 -8.40
C ALA A 46 6.81 -4.59 -7.84
N SER A 47 7.53 -3.52 -8.08
CA SER A 47 8.93 -3.37 -7.63
C SER A 47 9.10 -2.16 -6.73
N TRP A 48 10.24 -2.07 -6.03
CA TRP A 48 10.56 -0.87 -5.27
C TRP A 48 12.06 -0.61 -5.25
N GLU A 49 12.41 0.65 -5.05
CA GLU A 49 13.78 1.13 -4.92
C GLU A 49 13.88 2.13 -3.78
N VAL A 50 14.96 2.04 -3.01
CA VAL A 50 15.35 3.09 -2.06
C VAL A 50 16.08 4.15 -2.86
N ARG A 51 15.53 5.36 -2.91
CA ARG A 51 16.17 6.48 -3.60
C ARG A 51 17.43 6.88 -2.83
N ARG A 52 18.50 7.07 -3.59
CA ARG A 52 19.81 7.42 -3.05
C ARG A 52 20.13 8.87 -3.37
N PHE A 53 20.67 9.57 -2.38
CA PHE A 53 21.12 10.95 -2.47
C PHE A 53 22.64 10.94 -2.29
N ASP A 54 23.39 11.30 -3.33
CA ASP A 54 24.87 11.25 -3.33
C ASP A 54 25.44 9.89 -2.89
N GLY A 55 24.79 8.81 -3.32
CA GLY A 55 25.17 7.43 -2.98
C GLY A 55 24.71 6.95 -1.60
N LEU A 56 24.14 7.82 -0.76
CA LEU A 56 23.60 7.50 0.55
C LEU A 56 22.11 7.16 0.48
N PRO A 57 21.59 6.25 1.33
CA PRO A 57 20.18 5.87 1.33
C PRO A 57 19.29 6.87 2.11
N TYR A 58 19.77 8.10 2.31
CA TYR A 58 19.07 9.16 3.03
C TYR A 58 19.50 10.53 2.50
N LEU A 59 18.62 11.50 2.65
CA LEU A 59 18.87 12.92 2.43
C LEU A 59 19.16 13.59 3.77
N LEU A 60 20.26 14.34 3.84
CA LEU A 60 20.59 15.22 4.97
C LEU A 60 20.16 16.65 4.66
N SER A 61 19.49 17.31 5.61
CA SER A 61 19.11 18.71 5.54
C SER A 61 19.21 19.38 6.91
N ASP A 62 19.09 20.70 6.96
CA ASP A 62 19.05 21.46 8.22
C ASP A 62 17.86 21.07 9.12
N LEU A 63 16.84 20.42 8.56
CA LEU A 63 15.65 19.94 9.26
C LEU A 63 15.81 18.50 9.80
N GLY A 64 16.91 17.82 9.46
CA GLY A 64 17.19 16.44 9.84
C GLY A 64 17.35 15.50 8.63
N PHE A 65 17.09 14.22 8.88
CA PHE A 65 17.31 13.14 7.92
C PHE A 65 15.99 12.67 7.32
N PHE A 66 16.01 12.39 6.02
CA PHE A 66 14.87 11.88 5.28
C PHE A 66 15.28 10.67 4.46
N VAL A 67 14.34 9.77 4.21
CA VAL A 67 14.50 8.64 3.29
C VAL A 67 13.42 8.72 2.24
N GLU A 68 13.69 8.21 1.04
CA GLU A 68 12.70 8.14 -0.02
C GLU A 68 12.67 6.73 -0.63
N VAL A 69 11.47 6.22 -0.84
CA VAL A 69 11.24 4.92 -1.48
C VAL A 69 10.26 5.12 -2.62
N ALA A 70 10.63 4.63 -3.81
CA ALA A 70 9.74 4.56 -4.95
C ALA A 70 9.20 3.14 -5.12
N VAL A 71 7.90 3.00 -5.29
CA VAL A 71 7.20 1.74 -5.50
C VAL A 71 6.49 1.80 -6.84
N THR A 72 6.66 0.74 -7.64
CA THR A 72 6.02 0.56 -8.93
C THR A 72 4.98 -0.54 -8.84
N VAL A 73 3.73 -0.24 -9.22
CA VAL A 73 2.61 -1.19 -9.26
C VAL A 73 1.90 -1.04 -10.61
N GLU A 74 1.71 -2.16 -11.31
CA GLU A 74 1.09 -2.20 -12.65
C GLU A 74 1.70 -1.19 -13.64
N GLY A 75 3.01 -0.94 -13.52
CA GLY A 75 3.76 -0.02 -14.38
C GLY A 75 3.68 1.47 -13.97
N VAL A 76 2.97 1.82 -12.91
CA VAL A 76 2.95 3.18 -12.34
C VAL A 76 3.88 3.25 -11.14
N THR A 77 4.83 4.19 -11.18
CA THR A 77 5.79 4.42 -10.11
C THR A 77 5.42 5.66 -9.31
N LEU A 78 5.24 5.51 -8.01
CA LEU A 78 5.12 6.62 -7.06
C LEU A 78 6.22 6.56 -6.01
N SER A 79 6.68 7.73 -5.57
CA SER A 79 7.63 7.84 -4.48
C SER A 79 7.01 8.46 -3.23
N GLN A 80 7.58 8.08 -2.09
CA GLN A 80 7.24 8.60 -0.78
C GLN A 80 8.51 9.07 -0.09
N ILE A 81 8.50 10.29 0.43
CA ILE A 81 9.53 10.79 1.35
C ILE A 81 9.05 10.56 2.79
N HIS A 82 9.95 10.18 3.69
CA HIS A 82 9.66 9.99 5.11
C HIS A 82 10.80 10.54 5.99
N PRO A 83 10.51 11.37 7.01
CA PRO A 83 11.53 11.76 7.98
C PRO A 83 12.00 10.56 8.79
N VAL A 84 13.25 10.60 9.26
CA VAL A 84 13.82 9.60 10.16
C VAL A 84 13.40 9.93 11.59
N LEU A 85 12.60 9.03 12.17
CA LEU A 85 11.94 9.24 13.45
C LEU A 85 12.30 8.17 14.48
N ASP A 86 12.25 8.53 15.76
CA ASP A 86 12.35 7.59 16.87
C ASP A 86 11.03 6.82 17.09
N ASN A 87 11.03 5.91 18.07
CA ASN A 87 9.85 5.13 18.47
C ASN A 87 8.71 5.98 19.08
N LYS A 88 8.92 7.28 19.28
CA LYS A 88 7.94 8.26 19.76
C LYS A 88 7.61 9.30 18.67
N ASN A 89 7.92 8.99 17.41
CA ASN A 89 7.68 9.81 16.23
C ASN A 89 8.37 11.19 16.27
N ARG A 90 9.53 11.29 16.92
CA ARG A 90 10.31 12.54 16.98
C ARG A 90 11.47 12.49 15.99
N PRO A 91 11.79 13.61 15.30
CA PRO A 91 12.97 13.70 14.44
C PRO A 91 14.26 13.36 15.18
N ILE A 92 15.12 12.56 14.55
CA ILE A 92 16.44 12.20 15.07
C ILE A 92 17.51 13.03 14.38
N LEU A 93 18.32 13.76 15.15
CA LEU A 93 19.43 14.58 14.64
C LEU A 93 20.70 13.78 14.33
N THR A 94 20.88 12.61 14.93
CA THR A 94 22.02 11.73 14.70
C THR A 94 21.54 10.27 14.63
N PRO A 95 21.00 9.83 13.48
CA PRO A 95 20.41 8.51 13.36
C PRO A 95 21.45 7.41 13.30
N THR A 96 21.14 6.28 13.92
CA THR A 96 21.89 5.04 13.75
C THR A 96 21.50 4.35 12.44
N PRO A 97 22.31 3.40 11.93
CA PRO A 97 21.93 2.59 10.78
C PRO A 97 20.59 1.85 10.96
N PHE A 98 20.23 1.49 12.20
CA PHE A 98 18.94 0.88 12.51
C PHE A 98 17.77 1.85 12.37
N ASP A 99 17.95 3.12 12.76
CA ASP A 99 16.92 4.16 12.58
C ASP A 99 16.66 4.43 11.11
N ILE A 100 17.72 4.49 10.29
CA ILE A 100 17.62 4.62 8.84
C ILE A 100 16.88 3.42 8.24
N ASN A 101 17.28 2.19 8.59
CA ASN A 101 16.64 0.99 8.07
C ASN A 101 15.15 0.93 8.46
N THR A 102 14.81 1.16 9.73
CA THR A 102 13.43 1.22 10.19
C THR A 102 12.62 2.27 9.42
N SER A 103 13.19 3.46 9.21
CA SER A 103 12.53 4.53 8.47
C SER A 103 12.31 4.18 7.00
N ILE A 104 13.27 3.50 6.35
CA ILE A 104 13.11 2.99 4.97
C ILE A 104 11.94 2.01 4.89
N GLN A 105 11.81 1.10 5.85
CA GLN A 105 10.72 0.12 5.82
C GLN A 105 9.35 0.76 6.09
N ARG A 106 9.27 1.73 7.03
CA ARG A 106 8.06 2.55 7.24
C ARG A 106 7.69 3.31 5.96
N CYS A 107 8.69 3.88 5.29
CA CYS A 107 8.53 4.58 4.03
C CYS A 107 8.01 3.66 2.93
N LEU A 108 8.55 2.44 2.84
CA LEU A 108 8.12 1.42 1.88
C LEU A 108 6.64 1.09 2.07
N VAL A 109 6.19 0.76 3.29
CA VAL A 109 4.77 0.44 3.53
C VAL A 109 3.85 1.60 3.16
N LYS A 110 4.20 2.84 3.51
CA LYS A 110 3.44 4.04 3.10
C LYS A 110 3.40 4.20 1.58
N ALA A 111 4.53 3.98 0.89
CA ALA A 111 4.61 4.03 -0.57
C ALA A 111 3.77 2.93 -1.24
N THR A 112 3.71 1.73 -0.68
CA THR A 112 2.89 0.62 -1.23
C THR A 112 1.41 0.97 -1.26
N GLY A 113 0.89 1.62 -0.21
CA GLY A 113 -0.51 2.05 -0.17
C GLY A 113 -0.82 3.09 -1.24
N LYS A 114 0.04 4.10 -1.38
CA LYS A 114 -0.09 5.14 -2.41
C LYS A 114 -0.02 4.60 -3.83
N ALA A 115 1.01 3.79 -4.12
CA ALA A 115 1.23 3.25 -5.46
C ALA A 115 0.10 2.31 -5.90
N ALA A 116 -0.46 1.53 -4.96
CA ALA A 116 -1.61 0.70 -5.25
C ALA A 116 -2.87 1.51 -5.60
N GLU A 117 -3.11 2.64 -4.91
CA GLU A 117 -4.29 3.50 -5.12
C GLU A 117 -4.32 4.14 -6.51
N GLU A 118 -3.17 4.62 -6.99
CA GLU A 118 -3.08 5.28 -8.31
C GLU A 118 -2.86 4.29 -9.47
N ALA A 119 -2.71 2.99 -9.20
CA ALA A 119 -2.56 1.99 -10.24
C ALA A 119 -3.83 1.94 -11.13
N PRO A 120 -3.70 2.07 -12.46
CA PRO A 120 -4.84 2.06 -13.38
C PRO A 120 -5.51 0.69 -13.32
N ALA A 121 -6.84 0.64 -13.28
CA ALA A 121 -7.53 -0.65 -13.38
C ALA A 121 -7.10 -1.35 -14.68
N ALA A 122 -6.57 -2.57 -14.58
CA ALA A 122 -6.10 -3.33 -15.73
C ALA A 122 -7.10 -3.27 -16.90
N PRO A 123 -6.65 -3.05 -18.15
CA PRO A 123 -7.55 -3.03 -19.29
C PRO A 123 -8.27 -4.37 -19.38
N VAL A 124 -9.60 -4.33 -19.33
CA VAL A 124 -10.45 -5.51 -19.51
C VAL A 124 -10.05 -6.15 -20.84
N PRO A 125 -9.62 -7.42 -20.89
CA PRO A 125 -9.38 -8.07 -22.17
C PRO A 125 -10.71 -8.04 -22.92
N ALA A 126 -10.72 -7.34 -24.06
CA ALA A 126 -11.90 -7.19 -24.90
C ALA A 126 -12.49 -8.58 -25.10
N THR A 127 -13.62 -8.85 -24.45
CA THR A 127 -14.25 -10.15 -24.52
C THR A 127 -14.58 -10.34 -25.99
N ARG A 128 -13.88 -11.27 -26.67
CA ARG A 128 -14.17 -11.63 -28.06
C ARG A 128 -15.67 -11.88 -28.09
N ARG A 129 -16.41 -10.96 -28.71
CA ARG A 129 -17.87 -10.96 -28.76
C ARG A 129 -18.26 -12.22 -29.51
N ARG A 130 -18.39 -13.35 -28.81
CA ARG A 130 -19.05 -14.53 -29.36
C ARG A 130 -20.46 -14.04 -29.66
N LEU A 131 -20.80 -13.94 -30.94
CA LEU A 131 -22.17 -13.81 -31.38
C LEU A 131 -22.95 -14.98 -30.76
N ARG A 132 -23.59 -14.74 -29.61
CA ARG A 132 -24.59 -15.65 -29.07
C ARG A 132 -25.93 -15.21 -29.63
N CYS A 133 -26.47 -16.05 -30.49
CA CYS A 133 -27.86 -16.06 -30.89
C CYS A 133 -28.74 -16.09 -29.62
N ARG A 134 -29.78 -15.25 -29.58
CA ARG A 134 -30.73 -15.11 -28.48
C ARG A 134 -31.49 -16.42 -28.26
N GLN A 135 -31.58 -16.87 -27.00
CA GLN A 135 -32.74 -17.60 -26.46
C GLN A 135 -32.83 -17.30 -24.96
N GLY A 136 -34.05 -17.03 -24.48
CA GLY A 136 -34.33 -16.30 -23.24
C GLY A 136 -34.68 -17.12 -21.99
N HIS A 137 -35.23 -16.36 -21.03
CA HIS A 137 -35.95 -16.70 -19.79
C HIS A 137 -35.24 -16.50 -18.42
N ALA A 138 -35.89 -15.60 -17.65
CA ALA A 138 -36.27 -15.64 -16.22
C ALA A 138 -35.30 -15.33 -15.04
N SER A 139 -35.60 -14.20 -14.38
CA SER A 139 -35.81 -13.93 -12.93
C SER A 139 -34.84 -14.45 -11.83
N ALA A 140 -34.31 -13.54 -10.98
CA ALA A 140 -34.65 -13.40 -9.53
C ALA A 140 -33.67 -12.46 -8.75
N ARG A 141 -34.15 -11.99 -7.57
CA ARG A 141 -33.63 -11.04 -6.54
C ARG A 141 -32.25 -11.48 -5.96
N SER A 142 -31.48 -10.79 -5.11
CA SER A 142 -31.59 -9.76 -4.04
C SER A 142 -30.13 -9.38 -3.65
N GLY A 143 -29.75 -8.16 -3.27
CA GLY A 143 -29.79 -7.63 -1.89
C GLY A 143 -28.38 -7.40 -1.30
N GLY A 144 -28.19 -6.28 -0.59
CA GLY A 144 -27.14 -6.11 0.44
C GLY A 144 -25.87 -5.34 0.05
N ALA A 145 -25.88 -4.01 0.15
CA ALA A 145 -24.69 -3.15 0.13
C ALA A 145 -24.60 -2.37 1.44
N ARG A 146 -23.92 -2.93 2.46
CA ARG A 146 -23.65 -2.19 3.73
C ARG A 146 -22.26 -2.36 4.36
N ASP A 147 -21.39 -3.27 3.90
CA ASP A 147 -20.16 -3.58 4.67
C ASP A 147 -18.82 -3.04 4.11
N ALA A 148 -18.85 -2.15 3.11
CA ALA A 148 -17.61 -1.63 2.51
C ALA A 148 -17.00 -0.40 3.22
N ALA A 149 -17.71 0.19 4.20
CA ALA A 149 -17.31 1.46 4.80
C ALA A 149 -16.30 1.33 5.96
N ASP A 150 -16.29 0.20 6.69
CA ASP A 150 -15.47 0.05 7.90
C ASP A 150 -14.01 -0.32 7.61
N GLY A 151 -13.71 -0.96 6.46
CA GLY A 151 -12.34 -1.28 6.05
C GLY A 151 -11.52 -0.07 5.59
N ILE A 152 -12.20 1.02 5.21
CA ILE A 152 -11.59 2.24 4.65
C ILE A 152 -10.66 2.92 5.66
N ARG A 153 -10.97 2.83 6.96
CA ARG A 153 -10.20 3.45 8.04
C ARG A 153 -8.88 2.75 8.33
N ALA A 154 -8.77 1.43 8.21
CA ALA A 154 -7.56 0.73 8.68
C ALA A 154 -6.29 0.98 7.84
N PHE A 155 -6.38 1.12 6.52
CA PHE A 155 -5.20 1.31 5.66
C PHE A 155 -4.70 2.76 5.64
N SER A 156 -5.61 3.71 5.85
CA SER A 156 -5.32 5.15 5.92
C SER A 156 -4.98 5.61 7.35
N ASP A 157 -5.68 5.08 8.37
CA ASP A 157 -5.43 5.43 9.77
C ASP A 157 -4.11 4.85 10.30
N VAL A 158 -3.67 3.67 9.88
CA VAL A 158 -2.34 3.14 10.29
C VAL A 158 -1.19 4.02 9.76
N GLY A 159 -1.41 4.77 8.68
CA GLY A 159 -0.47 5.79 8.19
C GLY A 159 -0.62 7.18 8.82
N ALA A 160 -1.81 7.49 9.37
CA ALA A 160 -2.19 8.80 9.90
C ALA A 160 -2.10 8.91 11.43
N GLU A 161 -2.19 7.79 12.18
CA GLU A 161 -2.13 7.78 13.66
C GLU A 161 -0.73 8.09 14.23
N GLU A 162 0.25 8.36 13.35
CA GLU A 162 1.61 8.78 13.74
C GLU A 162 1.78 10.31 13.78
N ALA A 163 0.72 11.09 13.49
CA ALA A 163 0.73 12.55 13.46
C ALA A 163 -0.18 13.17 14.54
N HIS A 164 0.10 12.89 15.82
CA HIS A 164 -0.32 13.74 16.94
C HIS A 164 0.67 13.65 18.10
#